data_AF-A0A016TAC3-F1
#
_entry.id   AF-A0A016TAC3-F1
#
_cell.length_a   1.000
_cell.length_b   1.000
_cell.length_c   1.000
_cell.angle_alpha   90.00
_cell.angle_beta   90.00
_cell.angle_gamma   90.00
#
_symmetry.space_group_name_H-M   'P 1'
#
loop_
_entity.id
_entity.type
_entity.pdbx_description
1 polymer ?
#
loop_
_entity_poly.entity_id
_entity_poly.type
_entity_poly.pdbx_seq_one_letter_code
_entity_poly.pdbx_strand_id
1 'polypeptide(L)'
;MNIFRLTADMSHLVAIFILLAKMWKTRSVSGISARSQILFAIVFTTRYLDLFTTFISTYNTVMKVFFIISSYGTLYLMLVKFRPTYEKESDSFRVEFLLIPCVLLSFLINHEFTPMEILWTFSIYLEAVAIMPQLFMLQATGSAETITAHYLFALGSYRALYLLNWIYRYARIEARTACVIEVTQGKRANTPQLYPSLTRVSARLPWVISMMHRGPAHSSRLVNPLLMWYYTEAFFDPIATVAGVVQTVLYADFFYLYVTRVVRTRKAMELPI
;
A
#
# COMPACT_ATOMS: atom_id res chain seq x y z
N MET A 1 -9.41 13.18 1.02
CA MET A 1 -7.99 12.75 1.17
C MET A 1 -7.60 12.95 2.62
N ASN A 2 -7.15 11.92 3.33
CA ASN A 2 -6.84 12.01 4.76
C ASN A 2 -5.37 12.38 5.00
N ILE A 3 -5.06 13.01 6.14
CA ILE A 3 -3.69 13.40 6.52
C ILE A 3 -2.72 12.21 6.57
N PHE A 4 -3.18 11.04 7.03
CA PHE A 4 -2.38 9.81 7.08
C PHE A 4 -2.03 9.29 5.67
N ARG A 5 -2.97 9.41 4.72
CA ARG A 5 -2.72 9.02 3.33
C ARG A 5 -1.71 9.95 2.67
N LEU A 6 -1.89 11.26 2.86
CA LEU A 6 -0.96 12.26 2.31
C LEU A 6 0.46 12.08 2.87
N THR A 7 0.59 11.93 4.19
CA THR A 7 1.90 11.73 4.84
C THR A 7 2.56 10.43 4.41
N ALA A 8 1.79 9.36 4.21
CA ALA A 8 2.31 8.12 3.65
C ALA A 8 2.81 8.30 2.20
N ASP A 9 2.01 8.94 1.33
CA ASP A 9 2.43 9.22 -0.04
C ASP A 9 3.72 10.07 -0.08
N MET A 10 3.85 11.05 0.83
CA MET A 10 5.08 11.84 0.98
C MET A 10 6.27 10.99 1.46
N SER A 11 6.08 10.09 2.43
CA SER A 11 7.14 9.19 2.89
C SER A 11 7.63 8.26 1.77
N HIS A 12 6.71 7.81 0.90
CA HIS A 12 7.07 7.00 -0.26
C HIS A 12 7.89 7.81 -1.28
N LEU A 13 7.49 9.05 -1.57
CA LEU A 13 8.27 9.96 -2.42
C LEU A 13 9.68 10.18 -1.87
N VAL A 14 9.80 10.41 -0.55
CA VAL A 14 11.10 10.57 0.12
C VAL A 14 11.97 9.33 -0.07
N ALA A 15 11.41 8.12 0.06
CA ALA A 15 12.15 6.88 -0.18
C ALA A 15 12.72 6.83 -1.62
N ILE A 16 11.91 7.17 -2.62
CA ILE A 16 12.32 7.23 -4.04
C ILE A 16 13.43 8.25 -4.24
N PHE A 17 13.30 9.46 -3.67
CA PHE A 17 14.33 10.49 -3.78
C PHE A 17 15.65 10.07 -3.11
N ILE A 18 15.60 9.43 -1.95
CA ILE A 18 16.80 8.90 -1.27
C ILE A 18 17.50 7.88 -2.17
N LEU A 19 16.75 6.94 -2.77
CA LEU A 19 17.31 5.92 -3.63
C LEU A 19 17.94 6.52 -4.90
N LEU A 20 17.23 7.42 -5.58
CA LEU A 20 17.75 8.12 -6.77
C LEU A 20 18.98 8.96 -6.44
N ALA A 21 18.96 9.70 -5.33
CA ALA A 21 20.09 10.50 -4.88
C ALA A 21 21.30 9.62 -4.53
N LYS A 22 21.10 8.46 -3.88
CA LYS A 22 22.15 7.47 -3.60
C LYS A 22 22.83 7.06 -4.90
N MET A 23 22.07 6.59 -5.88
CA MET A 23 22.62 6.10 -7.15
C MET A 23 23.31 7.22 -7.93
N TRP A 24 22.74 8.44 -7.93
CA TRP A 24 23.32 9.56 -8.67
C TRP A 24 24.61 10.08 -8.05
N LYS A 25 24.67 10.21 -6.71
CA LYS A 25 25.85 10.70 -6.00
C LYS A 25 26.98 9.68 -5.97
N THR A 26 26.66 8.40 -5.69
CA THR A 26 27.67 7.33 -5.60
C THR A 26 28.07 6.77 -6.96
N ARG A 27 27.30 7.06 -8.02
CA ARG A 27 27.47 6.48 -9.37
C ARG A 27 27.50 4.95 -9.35
N SER A 28 26.83 4.34 -8.37
CA SER A 28 26.84 2.90 -8.13
C SER A 28 25.47 2.40 -7.65
N VAL A 29 25.11 1.20 -8.09
CA VAL A 29 23.91 0.47 -7.67
C VAL A 29 24.22 -0.75 -6.79
N SER A 30 25.45 -0.82 -6.27
CA SER A 30 25.85 -1.84 -5.27
C SER A 30 24.91 -1.82 -4.06
N GLY A 31 24.61 -3.01 -3.54
CA GLY A 31 23.70 -3.23 -2.40
C GLY A 31 22.21 -3.04 -2.69
N ILE A 32 21.79 -2.79 -3.95
CA ILE A 32 20.39 -2.66 -4.34
C ILE A 32 19.99 -3.81 -5.27
N SER A 33 18.91 -4.52 -4.92
CA SER A 33 18.35 -5.61 -5.70
C SER A 33 17.57 -5.08 -6.90
N ALA A 34 18.03 -5.45 -8.10
CA ALA A 34 17.31 -5.10 -9.33
C ALA A 34 15.99 -5.87 -9.43
N ARG A 35 15.95 -7.11 -8.90
CA ARG A 35 14.72 -7.92 -8.91
C ARG A 35 13.59 -7.24 -8.15
N SER A 36 13.86 -6.67 -6.98
CA SER A 36 12.84 -5.92 -6.22
C SER A 36 12.35 -4.69 -6.99
N GLN A 37 13.26 -3.93 -7.61
CA GLN A 37 12.87 -2.75 -8.39
C GLN A 37 12.05 -3.12 -9.64
N ILE A 38 12.32 -4.27 -10.26
CA ILE A 38 11.50 -4.80 -11.37
C ILE A 38 10.10 -5.12 -10.85
N LEU A 39 9.97 -5.77 -9.69
CA LEU A 39 8.67 -6.07 -9.10
C LEU A 39 7.88 -4.79 -8.76
N PHE A 40 8.53 -3.78 -8.18
CA PHE A 40 7.88 -2.48 -7.91
C PHE A 40 7.43 -1.76 -9.20
N ALA A 41 8.22 -1.84 -10.28
CA ALA A 41 7.80 -1.29 -11.57
C ALA A 41 6.55 -2.03 -12.11
N ILE A 42 6.51 -3.36 -12.03
CA ILE A 42 5.33 -4.15 -12.42
C ILE A 42 4.10 -3.77 -11.59
N VAL A 43 4.27 -3.58 -10.27
CA VAL A 43 3.21 -3.13 -9.37
C VAL A 43 2.63 -1.79 -9.83
N PHE A 44 3.46 -0.76 -10.05
CA PHE A 44 2.94 0.55 -10.45
C PHE A 44 2.31 0.53 -11.84
N THR A 45 2.89 -0.23 -12.77
CA THR A 45 2.33 -0.38 -14.12
C THR A 45 0.96 -1.02 -14.09
N THR A 46 0.79 -2.12 -13.36
CA THR A 46 -0.49 -2.85 -13.28
C THR A 46 -1.54 -2.10 -12.45
N ARG A 47 -1.13 -1.39 -11.38
CA ARG A 47 -2.03 -0.62 -10.52
C ARG A 47 -2.60 0.62 -11.18
N TYR A 48 -1.80 1.31 -11.97
CA TYR A 48 -2.14 2.62 -12.52
C TYR A 48 -2.57 2.57 -13.99
N LEU A 49 -3.02 1.41 -14.48
CA LEU A 49 -3.64 1.30 -15.81
C LEU A 49 -4.91 2.15 -15.94
N ASP A 50 -5.54 2.50 -14.81
CA ASP A 50 -6.71 3.39 -14.75
C ASP A 50 -6.38 4.85 -15.11
N LEU A 51 -5.10 5.20 -15.25
CA LEU A 51 -4.65 6.54 -15.63
C LEU A 51 -5.27 7.01 -16.95
N PHE A 52 -5.53 6.09 -17.88
CA PHE A 52 -6.10 6.39 -19.20
C PHE A 52 -7.63 6.36 -19.22
N THR A 53 -8.27 5.80 -18.19
CA THR A 53 -9.73 5.60 -18.18
C THR A 53 -10.45 6.52 -17.21
N THR A 54 -9.79 6.89 -16.11
CA THR A 54 -10.45 7.56 -14.98
C THR A 54 -9.65 8.77 -14.51
N PHE A 55 -10.27 9.95 -14.60
CA PHE A 55 -9.75 11.16 -14.00
C PHE A 55 -10.42 11.43 -12.65
N ILE A 56 -9.63 11.35 -11.57
CA ILE A 56 -10.12 11.60 -10.20
C ILE A 56 -9.77 13.03 -9.76
N SER A 57 -8.48 13.37 -9.83
CA SER A 57 -7.97 14.70 -9.47
C SER A 57 -6.57 14.91 -10.03
N THR A 58 -6.17 16.17 -10.20
CA THR A 58 -4.83 16.55 -10.67
C THR A 58 -3.74 15.94 -9.80
N TYR A 59 -3.90 15.97 -8.47
CA TYR A 59 -2.95 15.36 -7.54
C TYR A 59 -2.79 13.85 -7.79
N ASN A 60 -3.89 13.11 -7.96
CA ASN A 60 -3.84 11.67 -8.19
C ASN A 60 -3.11 11.33 -9.49
N THR A 61 -3.46 12.00 -10.60
CA THR A 61 -2.83 11.81 -11.90
C THR A 61 -1.34 12.12 -11.86
N VAL A 62 -0.95 13.26 -11.27
CA VAL A 62 0.47 13.67 -11.14
C VAL A 62 1.26 12.66 -10.32
N MET A 63 0.73 12.20 -9.19
CA MET A 63 1.41 11.22 -8.34
C MET A 63 1.60 9.88 -9.05
N LYS A 64 0.57 9.37 -9.75
CA LYS A 64 0.66 8.12 -10.52
C LYS A 64 1.74 8.21 -11.60
N VAL A 65 1.74 9.30 -12.38
CA VAL A 65 2.75 9.54 -13.41
C VAL A 65 4.14 9.62 -12.81
N PHE A 66 4.31 10.31 -11.67
CA PHE A 66 5.59 10.38 -10.97
C PHE A 66 6.09 9.00 -10.54
N PHE A 67 5.24 8.16 -9.95
CA PHE A 67 5.63 6.82 -9.51
C PHE A 67 6.07 5.94 -10.68
N ILE A 68 5.36 5.98 -11.81
CA ILE A 68 5.74 5.23 -13.01
C ILE A 68 7.08 5.74 -13.56
N ILE A 69 7.22 7.05 -13.75
CA ILE A 69 8.45 7.62 -14.33
C ILE A 69 9.65 7.32 -13.43
N SER A 70 9.52 7.48 -12.11
CA SER A 70 10.61 7.23 -11.17
C SER A 70 10.96 5.75 -11.03
N SER A 71 9.98 4.82 -11.13
CA SER A 71 10.27 3.38 -11.12
C SER A 71 11.03 2.95 -12.36
N TYR A 72 10.60 3.37 -13.55
CA TYR A 72 11.32 3.08 -14.80
C TYR A 72 12.67 3.81 -14.88
N GLY A 73 12.76 5.03 -14.34
CA GLY A 73 14.02 5.77 -14.20
C GLY A 73 15.02 5.03 -13.30
N THR A 74 14.55 4.46 -12.19
CA THR A 74 15.38 3.62 -11.30
C THR A 74 15.88 2.38 -12.05
N LEU A 75 15.01 1.69 -12.79
CA LEU A 75 15.41 0.54 -13.62
C LEU A 75 16.42 0.92 -14.70
N TYR A 76 16.25 2.07 -15.36
CA TYR A 76 17.22 2.58 -16.33
C TYR A 76 18.59 2.80 -15.69
N LEU A 77 18.63 3.39 -14.50
CA LEU A 77 19.88 3.59 -13.77
C LEU A 77 20.55 2.26 -13.41
N MET A 78 19.79 1.26 -12.99
CA MET A 78 20.31 -0.05 -12.59
C MET A 78 20.73 -0.94 -13.76
N LEU A 79 19.88 -1.07 -14.77
CA LEU A 79 20.05 -2.06 -15.84
C LEU A 79 20.85 -1.52 -17.03
N VAL A 80 20.96 -0.19 -17.18
CA VAL A 80 21.66 0.44 -18.30
C VAL A 80 22.81 1.32 -17.82
N LYS A 81 22.54 2.39 -17.07
CA LYS A 81 23.55 3.43 -16.78
C LYS A 81 24.68 2.95 -15.86
N PHE A 82 24.33 2.28 -14.75
CA PHE A 82 25.26 1.81 -13.73
C PHE A 82 25.32 0.27 -13.65
N ARG A 83 24.91 -0.40 -14.73
CA ARG A 83 24.92 -1.87 -14.86
C ARG A 83 26.22 -2.54 -14.40
N PRO A 84 27.43 -2.00 -14.67
CA PRO A 84 28.68 -2.66 -14.24
C PRO A 84 28.85 -2.78 -12.72
N THR A 85 28.16 -1.93 -11.94
CA THR A 85 28.21 -1.94 -10.47
C THR A 85 27.15 -2.84 -9.82
N TYR A 86 26.32 -3.51 -10.64
CA TYR A 86 25.26 -4.38 -10.15
C TYR A 86 25.79 -5.77 -9.77
N GLU A 87 25.59 -6.15 -8.51
CA GLU A 87 26.02 -7.43 -7.93
C GLU A 87 25.01 -8.54 -8.21
N LYS A 88 25.07 -9.12 -9.42
CA LYS A 88 24.15 -10.19 -9.84
C LYS A 88 24.25 -11.46 -8.97
N GLU A 89 25.43 -11.75 -8.42
CA GLU A 89 25.65 -12.95 -7.61
C GLU A 89 24.96 -12.85 -6.24
N SER A 90 24.96 -11.66 -5.64
CA SER A 90 24.28 -11.36 -4.37
C SER A 90 22.75 -11.36 -4.52
N ASP A 91 22.23 -10.93 -5.68
CA ASP A 91 20.79 -11.00 -6.00
C ASP A 91 20.47 -12.36 -6.64
N SER A 92 20.30 -13.41 -5.81
CA SER A 92 20.00 -14.81 -6.22
C SER A 92 18.57 -15.29 -5.91
N PHE A 93 17.71 -14.41 -5.40
CA PHE A 93 16.30 -14.68 -5.10
C PHE A 93 15.45 -15.01 -6.37
N ARG A 94 14.74 -16.14 -6.35
CA ARG A 94 13.84 -16.60 -7.42
C ARG A 94 12.46 -15.92 -7.35
N VAL A 95 12.21 -14.95 -8.24
CA VAL A 95 10.99 -14.11 -8.26
C VAL A 95 9.72 -14.88 -8.64
N GLU A 96 9.87 -16.04 -9.27
CA GLU A 96 8.78 -16.93 -9.68
C GLU A 96 7.95 -17.37 -8.47
N PHE A 97 8.60 -17.60 -7.32
CA PHE A 97 7.91 -17.94 -6.07
C PHE A 97 7.05 -16.81 -5.50
N LEU A 98 7.23 -15.57 -5.96
CA LEU A 98 6.38 -14.45 -5.59
C LEU A 98 5.30 -14.24 -6.65
N LEU A 99 5.69 -14.22 -7.94
CA LEU A 99 4.78 -13.93 -9.04
C LEU A 99 3.70 -14.99 -9.18
N ILE A 100 4.04 -16.28 -9.15
CA ILE A 100 3.07 -17.36 -9.38
C ILE A 100 1.96 -17.32 -8.32
N PRO A 101 2.26 -17.30 -7.01
CA PRO A 101 1.20 -17.19 -5.99
C PRO A 101 0.40 -15.90 -6.09
N CYS A 102 1.02 -14.76 -6.41
CA CYS A 102 0.30 -13.49 -6.53
C CYS A 102 -0.69 -13.50 -7.70
N VAL A 103 -0.30 -14.06 -8.85
CA VAL A 103 -1.20 -14.22 -10.00
C VAL A 103 -2.34 -15.16 -9.62
N LEU A 104 -2.04 -16.35 -9.10
CA LEU A 104 -3.08 -17.31 -8.70
C LEU A 104 -4.06 -16.69 -7.70
N LEU A 105 -3.55 -16.01 -6.67
CA LEU A 105 -4.38 -15.37 -5.65
C LEU A 105 -5.25 -14.26 -6.24
N SER A 106 -4.75 -13.47 -7.20
CA SER A 106 -5.54 -12.42 -7.85
C SER A 106 -6.70 -12.94 -8.71
N PHE A 107 -6.61 -14.18 -9.21
CA PHE A 107 -7.71 -14.83 -9.92
C PHE A 107 -8.70 -15.51 -8.97
N LEU A 108 -8.25 -15.93 -7.79
CA LEU A 108 -9.06 -16.66 -6.80
C LEU A 108 -9.78 -15.72 -5.82
N ILE A 109 -9.12 -14.66 -5.37
CA ILE A 109 -9.60 -13.73 -4.34
C ILE A 109 -9.51 -12.31 -4.90
N ASN A 110 -10.62 -11.83 -5.43
CA ASN A 110 -10.79 -10.50 -6.01
C ASN A 110 -12.20 -9.98 -5.74
N HIS A 111 -12.40 -8.66 -5.85
CA HIS A 111 -13.72 -8.07 -5.64
C HIS A 111 -14.68 -8.34 -6.80
N GLU A 112 -14.19 -8.20 -8.04
CA GLU A 112 -14.96 -8.46 -9.25
C GLU A 112 -14.08 -9.12 -10.32
N PHE A 113 -14.64 -10.08 -11.08
CA PHE A 113 -13.91 -10.83 -12.10
C PHE A 113 -13.81 -10.05 -13.42
N THR A 114 -13.23 -8.86 -13.36
CA THR A 114 -12.90 -8.04 -14.52
C THR A 114 -11.38 -7.94 -14.67
N PRO A 115 -10.84 -7.80 -15.90
CA PRO A 115 -9.39 -7.71 -16.10
C PRO A 115 -8.74 -6.58 -15.29
N MET A 116 -9.45 -5.46 -15.15
CA MET A 116 -8.96 -4.28 -14.44
C MET A 116 -8.84 -4.53 -12.93
N GLU A 117 -9.86 -5.14 -12.32
CA GLU A 117 -9.85 -5.47 -10.89
C GLU A 117 -8.87 -6.60 -10.56
N ILE A 118 -8.70 -7.57 -11.46
CA ILE A 118 -7.69 -8.63 -11.29
C ILE A 118 -6.29 -8.04 -11.31
N LEU A 119 -5.97 -7.15 -12.26
CA LEU A 119 -4.66 -6.48 -12.33
C LEU A 119 -4.42 -5.55 -11.13
N TRP A 120 -5.46 -4.85 -10.69
CA TRP A 120 -5.39 -4.05 -9.46
C TRP A 120 -5.11 -4.92 -8.23
N THR A 121 -5.85 -6.02 -8.06
CA THR A 121 -5.69 -6.98 -6.95
C THR A 121 -4.31 -7.65 -6.98
N PHE A 122 -3.86 -8.08 -8.16
CA PHE A 122 -2.52 -8.58 -8.40
C PHE A 122 -1.45 -7.59 -7.94
N SER A 123 -1.60 -6.31 -8.28
CA SER A 123 -0.65 -5.28 -7.85
C SER A 123 -0.58 -5.15 -6.32
N ILE A 124 -1.69 -5.35 -5.60
CA ILE A 124 -1.74 -5.28 -4.14
C ILE A 124 -0.97 -6.45 -3.51
N TYR A 125 -1.21 -7.68 -3.99
CA TYR A 125 -0.50 -8.86 -3.50
C TYR A 125 0.99 -8.82 -3.84
N LEU A 126 1.34 -8.45 -5.07
CA LEU A 126 2.74 -8.40 -5.48
C LEU A 126 3.53 -7.35 -4.69
N GLU A 127 2.94 -6.19 -4.44
CA GLU A 127 3.60 -5.14 -3.68
C GLU A 127 3.89 -5.54 -2.23
N ALA A 128 3.02 -6.34 -1.63
CA ALA A 128 3.22 -6.80 -0.26
C ALA A 128 4.51 -7.60 -0.12
N VAL A 129 4.90 -8.34 -1.16
CA VAL A 129 6.08 -9.22 -1.16
C VAL A 129 7.23 -8.73 -2.04
N ALA A 130 7.06 -7.64 -2.80
CA ALA A 130 8.04 -7.14 -3.76
C ALA A 130 9.40 -6.76 -3.15
N ILE A 131 9.44 -6.50 -1.84
CA ILE A 131 10.68 -6.16 -1.12
C ILE A 131 11.56 -7.38 -0.78
N MET A 132 11.01 -8.59 -0.87
CA MET A 132 11.69 -9.83 -0.45
C MET A 132 13.08 -10.04 -1.09
N PRO A 133 13.28 -9.84 -2.41
CA PRO A 133 14.61 -10.01 -3.00
C PRO A 133 15.67 -9.07 -2.41
N GLN A 134 15.29 -7.83 -2.07
CA GLN A 134 16.18 -6.84 -1.44
C GLN A 134 16.53 -7.24 -0.01
N LEU A 135 15.57 -7.75 0.75
CA LEU A 135 15.81 -8.24 2.11
C LEU A 135 16.76 -9.45 2.11
N PHE A 136 16.53 -10.38 1.19
CA PHE A 136 17.38 -11.56 1.02
C PHE A 136 18.83 -11.17 0.66
N MET A 137 19.00 -10.21 -0.26
CA MET A 137 20.32 -9.70 -0.63
C MET A 137 21.06 -9.09 0.57
N LEU A 138 20.37 -8.29 1.40
CA LEU A 138 20.96 -7.68 2.60
C LEU A 138 21.34 -8.68 3.69
N GLN A 139 20.56 -9.76 3.83
CA GLN A 139 20.88 -10.84 4.75
C GLN A 139 22.14 -11.60 4.30
N ALA A 140 22.29 -11.81 2.99
CA ALA A 140 23.43 -12.51 2.40
C ALA A 140 24.73 -11.68 2.45
N THR A 141 24.68 -10.38 2.16
CA THR A 141 25.89 -9.53 2.15
C THR A 141 26.36 -9.12 3.54
N GLY A 142 25.49 -9.14 4.55
CA GLY A 142 25.83 -8.82 5.94
C GLY A 142 26.13 -7.33 6.22
N SER A 143 26.35 -6.52 5.18
CA SER A 143 26.56 -5.08 5.24
C SER A 143 25.42 -4.34 4.54
N ALA A 144 24.76 -3.44 5.28
CA ALA A 144 23.80 -2.50 4.73
C ALA A 144 24.43 -1.10 4.78
N GLU A 145 24.67 -0.50 3.62
CA GLU A 145 25.04 0.92 3.56
C GLU A 145 23.99 1.75 4.32
N THR A 146 24.44 2.71 5.13
CA THR A 146 23.53 3.53 5.96
C THR A 146 22.45 4.22 5.11
N ILE A 147 22.79 4.62 3.87
CA ILE A 147 21.85 5.28 2.95
C ILE A 147 20.75 4.32 2.48
N THR A 148 21.12 3.09 2.10
CA THR A 148 20.15 2.04 1.72
C THR A 148 19.18 1.75 2.86
N ALA A 149 19.67 1.80 4.09
CA ALA A 149 18.85 1.58 5.25
C ALA A 149 17.86 2.72 5.53
N HIS A 150 18.24 3.98 5.32
CA HIS A 150 17.31 5.12 5.38
C HIS A 150 16.23 5.05 4.29
N TYR A 151 16.59 4.62 3.08
CA TYR A 151 15.62 4.34 2.01
C TYR A 151 14.59 3.29 2.46
N LEU A 152 15.04 2.15 2.98
CA LEU A 152 14.17 1.08 3.44
C LEU A 152 13.34 1.46 4.66
N PHE A 153 13.87 2.29 5.55
CA PHE A 153 13.12 2.88 6.67
C PHE A 153 11.99 3.77 6.17
N ALA A 154 12.25 4.67 5.22
CA ALA A 154 11.22 5.52 4.62
C ALA A 154 10.17 4.69 3.86
N LEU A 155 10.61 3.60 3.21
CA LEU A 155 9.77 2.63 2.54
C LEU A 155 8.91 1.81 3.54
N GLY A 156 9.43 1.45 4.70
CA GLY A 156 8.63 0.79 5.74
C GLY A 156 7.65 1.75 6.43
N SER A 157 8.08 2.99 6.66
CA SER A 157 7.30 4.01 7.36
C SER A 157 6.02 4.40 6.61
N TYR A 158 6.07 4.53 5.28
CA TYR A 158 4.86 4.85 4.53
C TYR A 158 3.79 3.76 4.66
N ARG A 159 4.19 2.48 4.78
CA ARG A 159 3.25 1.38 5.00
C ARG A 159 2.63 1.41 6.38
N ALA A 160 3.43 1.65 7.42
CA ALA A 160 2.91 1.82 8.76
C ALA A 160 1.87 2.95 8.83
N LEU A 161 2.14 4.08 8.16
CA LEU A 161 1.19 5.20 8.06
C LEU A 161 -0.08 4.84 7.28
N TYR A 162 0.02 4.03 6.23
CA TYR A 162 -1.16 3.51 5.50
C TYR A 162 -2.01 2.57 6.37
N LEU A 163 -1.38 1.73 7.20
CA LEU A 163 -2.08 0.87 8.16
C LEU A 163 -2.81 1.71 9.22
N LEU A 164 -2.17 2.75 9.75
CA LEU A 164 -2.80 3.70 10.67
C LEU A 164 -3.98 4.44 10.01
N ASN A 165 -3.86 4.79 8.72
CA ASN A 165 -4.97 5.35 7.96
C ASN A 165 -6.17 4.39 7.91
N TRP A 166 -5.94 3.08 7.76
CA TRP A 166 -7.03 2.10 7.77
C TRP A 166 -7.67 1.93 9.14
N ILE A 167 -6.87 1.90 10.22
CA ILE A 167 -7.39 1.89 11.60
C ILE A 167 -8.24 3.13 11.86
N TYR A 168 -7.75 4.31 11.48
CA TYR A 168 -8.48 5.57 11.63
C TYR A 168 -9.81 5.56 10.87
N ARG A 169 -9.81 5.04 9.63
CA ARG A 169 -11.04 4.92 8.83
C ARG A 169 -12.03 3.93 9.44
N TYR A 170 -11.55 2.78 9.93
CA TYR A 170 -12.40 1.79 10.58
C TYR A 170 -13.07 2.35 11.85
N ALA A 171 -12.29 2.96 12.74
CA ALA A 171 -12.82 3.57 13.97
C ALA A 171 -13.84 4.68 13.69
N ARG A 172 -13.63 5.47 12.63
CA ARG A 172 -14.57 6.51 12.21
C ARG A 172 -15.87 5.95 11.62
N ILE A 173 -15.82 4.81 10.92
CA ILE A 173 -17.01 4.11 10.40
C ILE A 173 -17.87 3.63 11.58
N GLU A 174 -17.26 2.99 12.57
CA GLU A 174 -17.96 2.49 13.76
C GLU A 174 -18.67 3.62 14.53
N ALA A 175 -17.97 4.73 14.77
CA ALA A 175 -18.53 5.91 15.44
C ALA A 175 -19.72 6.54 14.67
N ARG A 176 -19.68 6.54 13.33
CA ARG A 176 -20.76 7.06 12.50
C ARG A 176 -21.97 6.15 12.45
N THR A 177 -21.78 4.83 12.35
CA THR A 177 -22.88 3.86 12.40
C THR A 177 -23.58 3.91 13.77
N ALA A 178 -22.83 4.07 14.86
CA ALA A 178 -23.40 4.25 16.20
C ALA A 178 -24.27 5.52 16.30
N CYS A 179 -23.77 6.66 15.81
CA CYS A 179 -24.51 7.93 15.79
C CYS A 179 -25.82 7.84 14.98
N VAL A 180 -25.80 7.20 13.81
CA VAL A 180 -27.01 7.00 12.99
C VAL A 180 -28.04 6.14 13.73
N ILE A 181 -27.61 5.06 14.40
CA ILE A 181 -28.51 4.21 15.19
C ILE A 181 -29.14 5.02 16.33
N GLU A 182 -28.38 5.83 17.06
CA GLU A 182 -28.91 6.70 18.12
C GLU A 182 -29.90 7.75 17.61
N VAL A 183 -29.63 8.41 16.48
CA VAL A 183 -30.56 9.40 15.90
C VAL A 183 -31.86 8.73 15.41
N THR A 184 -31.77 7.50 14.90
CA THR A 184 -32.94 6.73 14.45
C THR A 184 -33.77 6.23 15.63
N GLN A 185 -33.12 5.83 16.74
CA GLN A 185 -33.75 5.45 18.00
C GLN A 185 -34.39 6.68 18.69
N GLY A 186 -33.70 7.83 18.69
CA GLY A 186 -34.18 9.10 19.26
C GLY A 186 -35.34 9.74 18.49
N LYS A 187 -35.54 9.38 17.20
CA LYS A 187 -36.74 9.74 16.42
C LYS A 187 -37.86 8.70 16.48
N ARG A 188 -37.70 7.60 17.21
CA ARG A 188 -38.71 6.52 17.28
C ARG A 188 -39.03 6.12 18.72
N ALA A 189 -39.34 7.10 19.56
CA ALA A 189 -40.14 6.86 20.76
C ALA A 189 -41.61 6.72 20.33
N ASN A 190 -41.99 5.56 19.76
CA ASN A 190 -43.37 5.01 19.72
C ASN A 190 -43.47 3.83 18.74
N THR A 191 -42.76 2.73 19.00
CA THR A 191 -43.14 1.44 18.40
C THR A 191 -42.65 0.32 19.30
N PRO A 192 -43.55 -0.44 19.96
CA PRO A 192 -43.16 -1.57 20.77
C PRO A 192 -42.97 -2.76 19.83
N GLN A 193 -41.74 -3.09 19.46
CA GLN A 193 -41.40 -4.47 19.11
C GLN A 193 -39.88 -4.72 19.18
N LEU A 194 -39.58 -5.49 20.23
CA LEU A 194 -38.39 -6.27 20.53
C LEU A 194 -37.82 -7.00 19.29
N TYR A 195 -36.55 -6.76 18.94
CA TYR A 195 -35.72 -7.71 18.17
C TYR A 195 -34.27 -7.72 18.70
N PRO A 196 -33.91 -8.63 19.62
CA PRO A 196 -32.56 -8.68 20.21
C PRO A 196 -31.51 -9.36 19.31
N SER A 197 -31.87 -9.80 18.10
CA SER A 197 -31.02 -10.65 17.25
C SER A 197 -30.27 -9.91 16.13
N LEU A 198 -30.58 -8.63 15.87
CA LEU A 198 -29.98 -7.87 14.74
C LEU A 198 -28.63 -7.23 15.05
N THR A 199 -28.23 -7.12 16.32
CA THR A 199 -26.96 -6.51 16.73
C THR A 199 -25.74 -7.35 16.38
N ARG A 200 -25.90 -8.64 16.05
CA ARG A 200 -24.77 -9.52 15.66
C ARG A 200 -24.66 -9.74 14.15
N VAL A 201 -25.67 -9.39 13.37
CA VAL A 201 -25.72 -9.67 11.93
C VAL A 201 -25.26 -8.48 11.08
N SER A 202 -25.37 -7.23 11.57
CA SER A 202 -25.00 -6.05 10.78
C SER A 202 -23.49 -5.89 10.52
N ALA A 203 -22.65 -6.66 11.21
CA ALA A 203 -21.20 -6.66 10.99
C ALA A 203 -20.74 -7.61 9.86
N ARG A 204 -21.62 -8.48 9.33
CA ARG A 204 -21.21 -9.54 8.37
C ARG A 204 -21.78 -9.43 6.96
N LEU A 205 -22.72 -8.52 6.67
CA LEU A 205 -23.36 -8.47 5.35
C LEU A 205 -23.61 -7.02 4.89
N PRO A 206 -22.64 -6.39 4.19
CA PRO A 206 -22.78 -5.02 3.65
C PRO A 206 -23.90 -4.86 2.61
N TRP A 207 -24.38 -5.95 2.01
CA TRP A 207 -25.38 -5.91 0.93
C TRP A 207 -26.82 -5.68 1.42
N VAL A 208 -27.13 -5.92 2.70
CA VAL A 208 -28.50 -5.76 3.22
C VAL A 208 -28.91 -4.27 3.30
N ILE A 209 -27.94 -3.36 3.46
CA ILE A 209 -28.22 -1.90 3.47
C ILE A 209 -28.55 -1.38 2.06
N SER A 210 -28.09 -2.06 1.00
CA SER A 210 -28.42 -1.71 -0.39
C SER A 210 -29.90 -1.95 -0.75
N MET A 211 -30.61 -2.81 0.00
CA MET A 211 -32.02 -3.12 -0.27
C MET A 211 -33.03 -2.13 0.33
N MET A 212 -32.64 -1.23 1.22
CA MET A 212 -33.59 -0.31 1.88
C MET A 212 -33.95 0.96 1.08
N HIS A 213 -33.35 1.19 -0.09
CA HIS A 213 -33.76 2.27 -1.00
C HIS A 213 -34.19 1.74 -2.38
N ARG A 214 -35.31 0.99 -2.42
CA ARG A 214 -36.16 0.93 -3.62
C ARG A 214 -37.46 1.68 -3.36
N GLY A 215 -37.39 3.01 -3.41
CA GLY A 215 -38.52 3.88 -3.69
C GLY A 215 -38.53 4.26 -5.18
N PRO A 216 -39.69 4.54 -5.78
CA PRO A 216 -39.87 4.49 -7.23
C PRO A 216 -39.12 5.60 -7.98
N ALA A 217 -38.74 5.24 -9.20
CA ALA A 217 -37.94 6.03 -10.12
C ALA A 217 -38.61 7.35 -10.55
N HIS A 218 -38.05 8.48 -10.14
CA HIS A 218 -38.07 9.69 -10.94
C HIS A 218 -36.99 10.67 -10.48
N SER A 219 -35.92 10.78 -11.28
CA SER A 219 -35.01 11.93 -11.43
C SER A 219 -33.58 11.44 -11.64
N SER A 220 -33.30 11.11 -12.90
CA SER A 220 -31.95 11.07 -13.44
C SER A 220 -31.41 12.51 -13.53
N ARG A 221 -30.73 12.99 -12.47
CA ARG A 221 -29.83 14.16 -12.52
C ARG A 221 -28.94 14.24 -11.28
N LEU A 222 -27.62 14.21 -11.54
CA LEU A 222 -26.51 14.63 -10.68
C LEU A 222 -26.24 13.76 -9.44
N VAL A 223 -25.56 12.63 -9.65
CA VAL A 223 -24.73 12.04 -8.58
C VAL A 223 -23.62 13.04 -8.28
N ASN A 224 -23.75 13.77 -7.16
CA ASN A 224 -22.79 14.78 -6.73
C ASN A 224 -21.39 14.15 -6.59
N PRO A 225 -20.33 14.66 -7.26
CA PRO A 225 -18.98 14.13 -7.12
C PRO A 225 -18.49 14.12 -5.66
N LEU A 226 -18.95 15.08 -4.87
CA LEU A 226 -18.69 15.19 -3.42
C LEU A 226 -19.32 14.04 -2.61
N LEU A 227 -20.47 13.53 -3.04
CA LEU A 227 -21.13 12.38 -2.40
C LEU A 227 -20.41 11.07 -2.74
N MET A 228 -19.95 10.92 -3.99
CA MET A 228 -19.10 9.80 -4.42
C MET A 228 -17.74 9.82 -3.70
N TRP A 229 -17.15 11.01 -3.49
CA TRP A 229 -15.97 11.22 -2.65
C TRP A 229 -16.25 10.87 -1.17
N TYR A 230 -17.44 11.16 -0.64
CA TYR A 230 -17.81 10.83 0.73
C TYR A 230 -17.98 9.32 0.96
N TYR A 231 -18.56 8.59 0.01
CA TYR A 231 -18.71 7.13 0.09
C TYR A 231 -17.38 6.38 -0.10
N THR A 232 -16.49 6.87 -0.97
CA THR A 232 -15.14 6.29 -1.14
C THR A 232 -14.25 6.48 0.09
N GLU A 233 -14.55 7.41 0.99
CA GLU A 233 -13.84 7.61 2.27
C GLU A 233 -14.28 6.67 3.41
N ALA A 234 -15.39 5.94 3.27
CA ALA A 234 -15.93 5.04 4.30
C ALA A 234 -15.90 3.54 3.96
N PHE A 235 -15.01 3.10 3.05
CA PHE A 235 -14.90 1.70 2.67
C PHE A 235 -13.67 1.04 3.31
N PHE A 236 -13.92 -0.04 4.07
CA PHE A 236 -12.89 -0.96 4.53
C PHE A 236 -12.65 -1.98 3.42
N ASP A 237 -11.41 -2.07 2.93
CA ASP A 237 -11.01 -3.05 1.93
C ASP A 237 -10.21 -4.18 2.60
N PRO A 238 -10.79 -5.39 2.76
CA PRO A 238 -10.11 -6.51 3.41
C PRO A 238 -8.85 -6.97 2.65
N ILE A 239 -8.88 -6.96 1.32
CA ILE A 239 -7.76 -7.42 0.48
C ILE A 239 -6.57 -6.50 0.69
N ALA A 240 -6.80 -5.19 0.56
CA ALA A 240 -5.76 -4.21 0.84
C ALA A 240 -5.29 -4.33 2.29
N THR A 241 -6.21 -4.44 3.25
CA THR A 241 -5.89 -4.55 4.69
C THR A 241 -4.94 -5.70 5.00
N VAL A 242 -5.29 -6.91 4.60
CA VAL A 242 -4.48 -8.10 4.86
C VAL A 242 -3.13 -8.02 4.15
N ALA A 243 -3.11 -7.61 2.89
CA ALA A 243 -1.85 -7.45 2.15
C ALA A 243 -0.94 -6.40 2.79
N GLY A 244 -1.49 -5.28 3.26
CA GLY A 244 -0.75 -4.26 3.97
C GLY A 244 -0.19 -4.75 5.31
N VAL A 245 -0.94 -5.57 6.07
CA VAL A 245 -0.42 -6.21 7.29
C VAL A 245 0.75 -7.14 6.97
N VAL A 246 0.62 -8.02 5.97
CA VAL A 246 1.71 -8.91 5.52
C VAL A 246 2.95 -8.09 5.17
N GLN A 247 2.76 -7.00 4.41
CA GLN A 247 3.84 -6.12 4.02
C GLN A 247 4.52 -5.46 5.24
N THR A 248 3.74 -4.93 6.19
CA THR A 248 4.28 -4.32 7.42
C THR A 248 5.07 -5.33 8.25
N VAL A 249 4.61 -6.59 8.36
CA VAL A 249 5.33 -7.64 9.07
C VAL A 249 6.67 -7.94 8.41
N LEU A 250 6.73 -8.01 7.08
CA LEU A 250 7.99 -8.18 6.34
C LEU A 250 8.94 -7.00 6.56
N TYR A 251 8.43 -5.77 6.62
CA TYR A 251 9.26 -4.62 6.99
C TYR A 251 9.69 -4.64 8.46
N ALA A 252 8.89 -5.18 9.39
CA ALA A 252 9.21 -5.20 10.81
C ALA A 252 10.48 -6.02 11.10
N ASP A 253 10.66 -7.16 10.45
CA ASP A 253 11.90 -7.95 10.54
C ASP A 253 13.11 -7.14 10.05
N PHE A 254 12.95 -6.40 8.96
CA PHE A 254 13.97 -5.45 8.49
C PHE A 254 14.25 -4.34 9.51
N PHE A 255 13.23 -3.72 10.09
CA PHE A 255 13.40 -2.69 11.12
C PHE A 255 14.18 -3.22 12.32
N TYR A 256 13.87 -4.44 12.77
CA TYR A 256 14.59 -5.09 13.84
C TYR A 256 16.07 -5.28 13.50
N LEU A 257 16.37 -5.78 12.30
CA LEU A 257 17.74 -5.92 11.81
C LEU A 257 18.46 -4.56 11.66
N TYR A 258 17.77 -3.53 11.17
CA TYR A 258 18.31 -2.18 11.02
C TYR A 258 18.71 -1.57 12.36
N VAL A 259 17.80 -1.57 13.34
CA VAL A 259 18.06 -1.01 14.68
C VAL A 259 19.20 -1.77 15.35
N THR A 260 19.19 -3.10 15.24
CA THR A 260 20.19 -3.95 15.89
C THR A 260 21.55 -3.83 15.25
N ARG A 261 21.65 -3.69 13.92
CA ARG A 261 22.94 -3.67 13.21
C ARG A 261 23.47 -2.29 12.88
N VAL A 262 22.64 -1.28 12.65
CA VAL A 262 23.12 0.06 12.24
C VAL A 262 23.22 0.99 13.45
N VAL A 263 22.17 1.07 14.27
CA VAL A 263 22.14 1.98 15.42
C VAL A 263 23.07 1.51 16.53
N ARG A 264 23.10 0.20 16.83
CA ARG A 264 24.02 -0.34 17.85
C ARG A 264 25.48 -0.34 17.40
N THR A 265 25.77 -0.61 16.12
CA THR A 265 27.15 -0.59 15.60
C THR A 265 27.70 0.83 15.49
N ARG A 266 26.88 1.85 15.17
CA ARG A 266 27.27 3.27 15.29
C ARG A 266 27.63 3.63 16.72
N LYS A 267 26.84 3.20 17.72
CA LYS A 267 27.16 3.40 19.14
C LYS A 267 28.43 2.65 19.59
N ALA A 268 28.74 1.50 18.98
CA ALA A 268 29.94 0.73 19.29
C ALA A 268 31.23 1.32 18.67
N MET A 269 31.13 2.03 17.55
CA MET A 269 32.27 2.73 16.93
C MET A 269 32.55 4.10 17.57
N GLU A 270 31.65 4.61 18.41
CA GLU A 270 31.81 5.96 18.97
C GLU A 270 32.59 6.04 20.27
N LEU A 271 32.91 4.97 21.02
CA LEU A 271 33.72 5.09 22.27
C LEU A 271 34.50 3.80 22.63
N PRO A 272 35.78 3.92 23.03
CA PRO A 272 36.12 4.49 24.35
C PRO A 272 36.93 5.79 24.27
N ILE A 273 36.52 6.79 25.07
CA ILE A 273 37.45 7.81 25.62
C ILE A 273 38.07 7.24 26.87
#